data_AF-A0A382ZWD2-F1
#
_entry.id   AF-A0A382ZWD2-F1
#
_cell.length_a   1.000
_cell.length_b   1.000
_cell.length_c   1.000
_cell.angle_alpha   90.00
_cell.angle_beta   90.00
_cell.angle_gamma   90.00
#
_symmetry.space_group_name_H-M   'P 1'
#
loop_
_entity.id
_entity.type
_entity.pdbx_description
1 polymer ?
#
loop_
_entity_poly.entity_id
_entity_poly.type
_entity_poly.pdbx_seq_one_letter_code
_entity_poly.pdbx_strand_id
1 'polypeptide(L)'
;MTSIFRFSFLLCCLLWLGACQPFSSSSNPPHSSSPFLSEVVPFNQDWKFKKADEALTPEQITQAWENIALPHTPRLEPEVVNDQWQGIAWYQKSFSVPAEWLEQAVFIRFEGAMNATEVWLNNEKVGT
;
A
#
# COMPACT_ATOMS: atom_id res chain seq x y z
N MET A 1 -54.52 -5.30 -52.31
CA MET A 1 -54.15 -6.21 -53.42
C MET A 1 -53.13 -7.19 -52.87
N THR A 2 -53.61 -8.39 -52.48
CA THR A 2 -53.27 -9.70 -53.09
C THR A 2 -51.80 -10.12 -52.82
N SER A 3 -51.44 -11.30 -52.32
CA SER A 3 -52.19 -12.52 -52.01
C SER A 3 -51.32 -13.41 -51.12
N ILE A 4 -52.03 -14.13 -50.27
CA ILE A 4 -51.73 -15.41 -49.62
C ILE A 4 -50.89 -16.36 -50.50
N PHE A 5 -49.93 -17.06 -49.88
CA PHE A 5 -49.71 -18.49 -50.12
C PHE A 5 -49.32 -19.19 -48.82
N ARG A 6 -50.21 -20.04 -48.32
CA ARG A 6 -49.93 -21.08 -47.34
C ARG A 6 -49.52 -22.33 -48.11
N PHE A 7 -48.44 -23.00 -47.72
CA PHE A 7 -48.29 -24.42 -47.99
C PHE A 7 -47.85 -25.11 -46.71
N SER A 8 -48.84 -25.74 -46.08
CA SER A 8 -48.64 -26.74 -45.05
C SER A 8 -48.18 -28.02 -45.74
N PHE A 9 -47.09 -28.63 -45.27
CA PHE A 9 -46.97 -30.08 -45.34
C PHE A 9 -46.17 -30.58 -44.13
N LEU A 10 -46.91 -31.15 -43.18
CA LEU A 10 -46.39 -32.13 -42.22
C LEU A 10 -45.72 -33.27 -42.98
N LEU A 11 -44.45 -33.59 -42.69
CA LEU A 11 -43.95 -34.93 -42.34
C LEU A 11 -42.41 -34.93 -42.43
N CYS A 12 -41.72 -35.07 -41.30
CA CYS A 12 -40.82 -36.20 -41.06
C CYS A 12 -40.21 -36.00 -39.67
N CYS A 13 -40.77 -36.72 -38.70
CA CYS A 13 -40.01 -37.07 -37.52
C CYS A 13 -38.76 -37.86 -37.93
N LEU A 14 -37.72 -37.67 -37.12
CA LEU A 14 -36.46 -38.41 -37.09
C LEU A 14 -35.49 -38.00 -38.19
N LEU A 15 -34.39 -37.36 -37.78
CA LEU A 15 -33.08 -38.01 -37.73
C LEU A 15 -32.07 -37.08 -37.02
N TRP A 16 -31.50 -37.61 -35.94
CA TRP A 16 -30.11 -37.42 -35.51
C TRP A 16 -29.73 -36.19 -34.68
N LEU A 17 -29.69 -36.47 -33.37
CA LEU A 17 -28.62 -36.09 -32.44
C LEU A 17 -27.28 -35.78 -33.14
N GLY A 18 -26.68 -34.64 -32.79
CA GLY A 18 -25.24 -34.46 -32.97
C GLY A 18 -24.83 -33.09 -33.51
N ALA A 19 -24.90 -32.07 -32.65
CA ALA A 19 -24.00 -30.92 -32.78
C ALA A 19 -23.82 -30.25 -31.40
N CYS A 20 -22.98 -30.84 -30.55
CA CYS A 20 -22.25 -30.03 -29.58
C CYS A 20 -21.35 -29.11 -30.40
N GLN A 21 -21.75 -27.86 -30.61
CA GLN A 21 -20.80 -26.88 -31.12
C GLN A 21 -19.76 -26.64 -30.01
N PRO A 22 -18.45 -26.75 -30.30
CA PRO A 22 -17.47 -26.26 -29.36
C PRO A 22 -17.71 -24.76 -29.20
N PHE A 23 -17.89 -24.33 -27.96
CA PHE A 23 -17.91 -22.92 -27.60
C PHE A 23 -16.61 -22.31 -28.09
N SER A 24 -16.68 -21.49 -29.15
CA SER A 24 -15.56 -20.65 -29.54
C SER A 24 -15.31 -19.70 -28.38
N SER A 25 -14.24 -19.95 -27.63
CA SER A 25 -13.74 -19.01 -26.64
C SER A 25 -13.42 -17.72 -27.38
N SER A 26 -14.31 -16.73 -27.25
CA SER A 26 -13.99 -15.33 -27.52
C SER A 26 -12.73 -15.02 -26.74
N SER A 27 -11.59 -14.91 -27.42
CA SER A 27 -10.39 -14.35 -26.83
C SER A 27 -10.75 -12.92 -26.45
N ASN A 28 -11.01 -12.68 -25.17
CA ASN A 28 -11.07 -11.33 -24.64
C ASN A 28 -9.81 -10.60 -25.12
N PRO A 29 -9.91 -9.34 -25.60
CA PRO A 29 -8.71 -8.56 -25.87
C PRO A 29 -7.84 -8.61 -24.61
N PRO A 30 -6.50 -8.67 -24.73
CA PRO A 30 -5.64 -8.69 -23.56
C PRO A 30 -6.06 -7.51 -22.70
N HIS A 31 -6.53 -7.82 -21.50
CA HIS A 31 -6.85 -6.84 -20.50
C HIS A 31 -5.52 -6.12 -20.27
N SER A 32 -5.37 -4.95 -20.89
CA SER A 32 -4.26 -4.04 -20.66
C SER A 32 -4.42 -3.57 -19.23
N SER A 33 -3.96 -4.40 -18.30
CA SER A 33 -3.50 -3.96 -17.01
C SER A 33 -2.34 -3.04 -17.32
N SER A 34 -2.64 -1.75 -17.54
CA SER A 34 -1.63 -0.73 -17.32
C SER A 34 -1.19 -0.96 -15.88
N PRO A 35 0.02 -1.47 -15.62
CA PRO A 35 0.46 -1.58 -14.25
C PRO A 35 0.53 -0.12 -13.79
N PHE A 36 -0.34 0.27 -12.86
CA PHE A 36 -0.03 1.40 -12.01
C PHE A 36 1.24 0.97 -11.28
N LEU A 37 2.40 1.35 -11.83
CA LEU A 37 3.69 1.01 -11.27
C LEU A 37 3.86 1.93 -10.06
N SER A 38 3.41 1.48 -8.90
CA SER A 38 3.85 2.05 -7.65
C SER A 38 5.30 1.65 -7.43
N GLU A 39 6.16 2.63 -7.17
CA GLU A 39 7.53 2.39 -6.76
C GLU A 39 7.58 2.31 -5.23
N VAL A 40 8.29 1.31 -4.71
CA VAL A 40 8.56 1.19 -3.28
C VAL A 40 10.03 1.44 -3.05
N VAL A 41 10.34 2.56 -2.41
CA VAL A 41 11.71 2.94 -2.05
C VAL A 41 11.95 2.59 -0.57
N PRO A 42 13.01 1.83 -0.24
CA PRO A 42 13.38 1.58 1.16
C PRO A 42 13.67 2.88 1.90
N PHE A 43 13.06 3.06 3.08
CA PHE A 43 13.11 4.32 3.82
C PHE A 43 13.75 4.18 5.21
N ASN A 44 14.58 3.15 5.40
CA ASN A 44 15.10 2.76 6.72
C ASN A 44 16.43 3.44 7.11
N GLN A 45 17.15 4.06 6.17
CA GLN A 45 18.48 4.64 6.43
C GLN A 45 18.40 6.10 6.87
N ASP A 46 19.49 6.62 7.44
CA ASP A 46 19.71 8.03 7.79
C ASP A 46 18.63 8.65 8.69
N TRP A 47 18.19 7.90 9.69
CA TRP A 47 17.32 8.42 10.74
C TRP A 47 18.13 8.98 11.90
N LYS A 48 17.49 9.86 12.65
CA LYS A 48 17.96 10.45 13.89
C LYS A 48 17.07 9.97 15.02
N PHE A 49 17.66 9.62 16.16
CA PHE A 49 16.92 9.13 17.33
C PHE A 49 17.29 9.88 18.60
N LYS A 50 16.29 10.09 19.46
CA LYS A 50 16.47 10.68 20.78
C LYS A 50 15.38 10.19 21.74
N LYS A 51 15.76 9.86 22.97
CA LYS A 51 14.80 9.69 24.08
C LYS A 51 14.50 11.03 24.74
N ALA A 52 13.25 11.25 25.12
CA ALA A 52 12.84 12.40 25.90
C ALA A 52 12.24 11.95 27.24
N ASP A 53 12.61 12.66 28.30
CA ASP A 53 12.09 12.40 29.65
C ASP A 53 10.69 12.99 29.85
N GLU A 54 10.30 13.94 29.00
CA GLU A 54 9.01 14.62 29.00
C GLU A 54 8.45 14.78 27.58
N ALA A 55 7.17 15.11 27.48
CA ALA A 55 6.53 15.39 26.21
C ALA A 55 7.01 16.73 25.63
N LEU A 56 7.49 16.70 24.40
CA LEU A 56 8.00 17.87 23.68
C LEU A 56 7.17 18.10 22.41
N THR A 57 7.18 19.30 21.86
CA THR A 57 6.76 19.55 20.48
C THR A 57 7.94 19.38 19.53
N PRO A 58 7.72 19.13 18.21
CA PRO A 58 8.82 19.00 17.24
C PRO A 58 9.82 20.17 17.27
N GLU A 59 9.35 21.38 17.56
CA GLU A 59 10.16 22.61 17.64
C GLU A 59 11.01 22.68 18.91
N GLN A 60 10.59 22.00 19.98
CA GLN A 60 11.30 21.99 21.27
C GLN A 60 12.44 20.97 21.30
N ILE A 61 12.54 20.08 20.31
CA ILE A 61 13.55 19.02 20.32
C ILE A 61 14.91 19.61 19.93
N THR A 62 15.72 19.88 20.94
CA THR A 62 17.06 20.44 20.78
C THR A 62 18.11 19.39 20.40
N GLN A 63 19.26 19.89 19.96
CA GLN A 63 20.38 19.10 19.46
C GLN A 63 20.91 18.12 20.50
N ALA A 64 20.93 16.82 20.15
CA ALA A 64 21.81 15.73 20.63
C ALA A 64 21.22 14.41 20.11
N TRP A 65 21.14 14.28 18.78
CA TRP A 65 20.53 13.13 18.11
C TRP A 65 21.55 12.03 17.83
N GLU A 66 21.15 10.79 17.99
CA GLU A 66 21.90 9.62 17.55
C GLU A 66 21.60 9.28 16.09
N ASN A 67 22.60 8.90 15.31
CA ASN A 67 22.40 8.38 13.94
C ASN A 67 22.03 6.91 14.01
N ILE A 68 20.89 6.55 13.44
CA ILE A 68 20.40 5.16 13.43
C ILE A 68 19.87 4.77 12.05
N ALA A 69 19.71 3.47 11.86
CA ALA A 69 18.92 2.89 10.78
C ALA A 69 17.78 2.06 11.39
N LEU A 70 16.66 1.96 10.68
CA LEU A 70 15.54 1.10 11.03
C LEU A 70 15.77 -0.34 10.53
N PRO A 71 15.25 -1.37 11.21
CA PRO A 71 14.46 -1.30 12.45
C PRO A 71 15.30 -0.93 13.68
N HIS A 72 14.71 -0.19 14.62
CA HIS A 72 15.39 0.31 15.81
C HIS A 72 14.48 0.22 17.04
N THR A 73 15.06 0.00 18.23
CA THR A 73 14.37 0.04 19.53
C THR A 73 15.00 1.11 20.42
N PRO A 74 14.22 1.89 21.20
CA PRO A 74 14.77 2.93 22.08
C PRO A 74 15.74 2.43 23.16
N ARG A 75 15.62 1.14 23.53
CA ARG A 75 16.52 0.47 24.47
C ARG A 75 16.63 -1.01 24.09
N LEU A 76 17.85 -1.54 24.09
CA LEU A 76 18.09 -2.97 24.08
C LEU A 76 17.86 -3.51 25.49
N GLU A 77 16.95 -4.46 25.60
CA GLU A 77 16.61 -5.10 26.86
C GLU A 77 17.44 -6.37 27.07
N PRO A 78 17.73 -6.75 28.34
CA PRO A 78 18.30 -8.07 28.63
C PRO A 78 17.27 -9.17 28.28
N GLU A 79 17.74 -10.42 28.16
CA GLU A 79 16.87 -11.56 27.86
C GLU A 79 15.75 -11.73 28.91
N VAL A 80 16.06 -11.52 30.19
CA VAL A 80 15.09 -11.48 31.28
C VAL A 80 14.80 -10.02 31.63
N VAL A 81 13.66 -9.52 31.16
CA VAL A 81 13.24 -8.13 31.33
C VAL A 81 12.50 -7.97 32.66
N ASN A 82 13.14 -7.35 33.65
CA ASN A 82 12.52 -7.04 34.94
C ASN A 82 12.08 -5.58 35.10
N ASP A 83 12.65 -4.68 34.30
CA ASP A 83 12.40 -3.23 34.38
C ASP A 83 12.45 -2.66 32.97
N GLN A 84 11.48 -2.97 32.10
CA GLN A 84 11.48 -2.51 30.70
C GLN A 84 11.42 -0.99 30.62
N TRP A 85 12.24 -0.37 29.76
CA TRP A 85 12.12 1.07 29.55
C TRP A 85 10.81 1.41 28.86
N GLN A 86 10.12 2.39 29.42
CA GLN A 86 8.93 3.00 28.85
C GLN A 86 9.11 4.51 28.91
N GLY A 87 8.88 5.18 27.79
CA GLY A 87 9.06 6.61 27.71
C GLY A 87 8.86 7.12 26.29
N ILE A 88 9.20 8.40 26.10
CA ILE A 88 8.99 9.08 24.83
C ILE A 88 10.25 8.94 23.98
N ALA A 89 10.06 8.49 22.74
CA ALA A 89 11.11 8.29 21.76
C ALA A 89 10.79 9.09 20.51
N TRP A 90 11.74 9.90 20.07
CA TRP A 90 11.66 10.69 18.86
C TRP A 90 12.52 10.08 17.76
N TYR A 91 11.93 10.02 16.57
CA TYR A 91 12.60 9.64 15.34
C TYR A 91 12.44 10.77 14.33
N GLN A 92 13.53 11.22 13.72
CA GLN A 92 13.52 12.30 12.74
C GLN A 92 14.32 11.88 11.51
N LYS A 93 13.79 12.18 10.33
CA LYS A 93 14.53 12.05 9.06
C LYS A 93 14.26 13.27 8.21
N SER A 94 15.33 13.86 7.70
CA SER A 94 15.26 14.85 6.62
C SER A 94 15.60 14.14 5.31
N PHE A 95 14.86 14.44 4.26
CA PHE A 95 15.06 13.87 2.94
C PHE A 95 14.69 14.89 1.86
N SER A 96 15.27 14.74 0.68
CA SER A 96 14.91 15.56 -0.48
C SER A 96 13.74 14.93 -1.21
N VAL A 97 12.83 15.75 -1.72
CA VAL A 97 11.73 15.31 -2.59
C VAL A 97 12.23 15.40 -4.04
N PRO A 98 12.37 14.27 -4.75
CA PRO A 98 12.73 14.27 -6.17
C PRO A 98 11.67 14.95 -7.02
N ALA A 99 12.08 15.54 -8.16
CA ALA A 99 11.16 16.20 -9.06
C ALA A 99 10.14 15.21 -9.67
N GLU A 100 10.50 13.94 -9.79
CA GLU A 100 9.61 12.89 -10.31
C GLU A 100 8.39 12.63 -9.40
N TRP A 101 8.43 13.05 -8.13
CA TRP A 101 7.32 12.88 -7.20
C TRP A 101 6.27 14.00 -7.31
N LEU A 102 6.54 15.05 -8.08
CA LEU A 102 5.56 16.10 -8.32
C LEU A 102 4.30 15.53 -8.99
N GLU A 103 3.14 15.95 -8.50
CA GLU A 103 1.83 15.45 -8.93
C GLU A 103 1.58 13.96 -8.69
N GLN A 104 2.46 13.27 -7.94
CA GLN A 104 2.27 11.88 -7.53
C GLN A 104 1.67 11.80 -6.12
N ALA A 105 0.93 10.71 -5.86
CA ALA A 105 0.54 10.36 -4.50
C ALA A 105 1.71 9.67 -3.79
N VAL A 106 2.24 10.31 -2.74
CA VAL A 106 3.37 9.79 -1.96
C VAL A 106 2.88 9.30 -0.60
N PHE A 107 3.28 8.09 -0.24
CA PHE A 107 2.91 7.45 1.03
C PHE A 107 4.17 7.05 1.80
N ILE A 108 4.17 7.31 3.11
CA ILE A 108 5.13 6.70 4.03
C ILE A 108 4.40 5.54 4.72
N ARG A 109 4.96 4.34 4.61
CA ARG A 109 4.40 3.12 5.22
C ARG A 109 5.31 2.65 6.35
N PHE A 110 4.77 2.62 7.57
CA PHE A 110 5.40 1.98 8.71
C PHE A 110 4.88 0.55 8.84
N GLU A 111 5.79 -0.42 8.91
CA GLU A 111 5.42 -1.83 9.16
C GLU A 111 5.01 -2.06 10.62
N GLY A 112 5.54 -1.24 11.53
CA GLY A 112 5.15 -1.18 12.93
C GLY A 112 5.92 -0.10 13.68
N ALA A 113 5.26 0.53 14.65
CA ALA A 113 5.85 1.47 15.58
C ALA A 113 5.17 1.26 16.95
N MET A 114 5.94 0.81 17.94
CA MET A 114 5.39 0.47 19.26
C MET A 114 5.51 1.68 20.20
N ASN A 115 4.45 2.12 20.90
CA ASN A 115 3.08 1.60 20.94
C ASN A 115 2.06 2.65 20.49
N ALA A 116 2.07 3.82 21.13
CA ALA A 116 1.40 5.02 20.63
C ALA A 116 2.40 5.81 19.76
N THR A 117 2.00 6.11 18.53
CA THR A 117 2.83 6.85 17.58
C THR A 117 2.13 8.15 17.22
N GLU A 118 2.90 9.19 16.97
CA GLU A 118 2.40 10.41 16.37
C GLU A 118 3.37 10.79 15.26
N VAL A 119 2.84 11.22 14.11
CA VAL A 119 3.66 11.53 12.93
C VAL A 119 3.48 12.99 12.57
N TRP A 120 4.60 13.66 12.33
CA TRP A 120 4.66 15.02 11.81
C TRP A 120 5.43 15.05 10.50
N LEU A 121 4.97 15.88 9.57
CA LEU A 121 5.67 16.22 8.34
C LEU A 121 5.80 17.74 8.27
N ASN A 122 7.01 18.25 8.15
CA ASN A 122 7.28 19.70 8.09
C ASN A 122 6.57 20.48 9.21
N ASN A 123 6.68 20.00 10.45
CA ASN A 123 6.05 20.57 11.66
C ASN A 123 4.52 20.47 11.75
N GLU A 124 3.85 19.88 10.76
CA GLU A 124 2.41 19.63 10.79
C GLU A 124 2.11 18.20 11.23
N LYS A 125 1.18 18.01 12.18
CA LYS A 125 0.76 16.67 12.61
C LYS A 125 -0.10 16.03 11.53
N VAL A 126 0.31 14.87 11.04
CA VAL A 126 -0.39 14.14 9.96
C VAL A 126 -1.16 12.92 10.45
N GLY A 127 -0.89 12.43 11.66
CA GLY A 127 -1.61 11.29 12.23
C GLY A 127 -1.10 10.80 13.57
N THR A 128 -1.80 9.78 14.09
CA THR A 128 -1.48 9.00 15.30
C THR A 128 -1.71 7.53 15.03
#